data_AF-A0A257QX13-F1
#
_entry.id   AF-A0A257QX13-F1
#
_cell.length_a   1.000
_cell.length_b   1.000
_cell.length_c   1.000
_cell.angle_alpha   90.00
_cell.angle_beta   90.00
_cell.angle_gamma   90.00
#
_symmetry.space_group_name_H-M   'P 1'
#
loop_
_entity.id
_entity.type
_entity.pdbx_description
1 polymer ?
#
loop_
_entity_poly.entity_id
_entity_poly.type
_entity_poly.pdbx_seq_one_letter_code
_entity_poly.pdbx_strand_id
1 'polypeptide(L)'
;MSETTNDLVDTTPLPIDQATETPTTETPADATTQPETPPDNSFNSKAVQKRIAKLTYEREEANRKATALEALLAAQRNGATPATVPHDFDQQVKQTAAQMRAQEAFNEASNATFQKGVSEFPDFQNAVQSYELIGGLNDKRAFVEAINALPNGHVVFHHLGKNLGTASEILEMTPVQMAIKLAELSGSLAKPKKAISNAPVPPAPLGGNAAPTGKDPSKMSMAEFMEWRKSTL
;
A
#
# COMPACT_ATOMS: atom_id res chain seq x y z
N MET A 1 5.22 47.91 43.64
CA MET A 1 5.28 48.16 45.10
C MET A 1 4.24 47.28 45.76
N SER A 2 4.52 46.86 47.01
CA SER A 2 3.83 45.82 47.82
C SER A 2 4.37 44.41 47.51
N GLU A 3 5.49 43.92 48.09
CA GLU A 3 5.81 43.67 49.51
C GLU A 3 4.72 42.92 50.27
N THR A 4 5.00 41.67 50.64
CA THR A 4 4.79 41.12 52.00
C THR A 4 5.59 39.81 52.15
N THR A 5 6.65 39.93 52.94
CA THR A 5 7.39 38.91 53.69
C THR A 5 6.47 38.03 54.54
N ASN A 6 6.79 36.73 54.70
CA ASN A 6 6.55 36.06 55.97
C ASN A 6 7.59 34.97 56.28
N ASP A 7 8.29 35.23 57.38
CA ASP A 7 9.22 34.43 58.19
C ASP A 7 8.68 33.03 58.59
N LEU A 8 9.55 32.00 58.71
CA LEU A 8 10.07 31.41 59.99
C LEU A 8 8.95 30.78 60.83
N VAL A 9 8.87 29.48 61.11
CA VAL A 9 9.65 28.57 61.98
C VAL A 9 8.96 27.19 61.82
N ASP A 10 9.56 26.02 61.99
CA ASP A 10 9.79 25.44 63.30
C ASP A 10 10.62 24.16 63.18
N THR A 11 11.61 24.08 64.05
CA THR A 11 12.59 23.01 64.21
C THR A 11 12.33 22.44 65.58
N THR A 12 12.01 21.15 65.70
CA THR A 12 11.92 20.50 67.01
C THR A 12 12.80 19.24 67.06
N PRO A 13 13.90 19.25 67.84
CA PRO A 13 14.69 18.06 68.14
C PRO A 13 14.48 17.56 69.60
N LEU A 14 14.44 16.23 69.73
CA LEU A 14 14.81 15.36 70.88
C LEU A 14 14.03 15.52 72.21
N PRO A 15 13.93 14.44 73.03
CA PRO A 15 15.00 14.15 73.99
C PRO A 15 15.38 12.66 74.13
N ILE A 16 16.67 12.49 74.43
CA ILE A 16 17.37 11.30 74.91
C ILE A 16 17.23 11.31 76.43
N ASP A 17 16.96 10.16 77.07
CA ASP A 17 17.16 10.04 78.52
C ASP A 17 17.94 8.75 78.84
N GLN A 18 19.11 8.95 79.45
CA GLN A 18 19.94 7.95 80.09
C GLN A 18 19.71 8.06 81.59
N ALA A 19 19.44 6.94 82.26
CA ALA A 19 20.01 6.63 83.57
C ALA A 19 19.56 5.21 84.00
N THR A 20 20.18 4.38 84.82
CA THR A 20 21.50 4.20 85.47
C THR A 20 21.24 3.07 86.47
N GLU A 21 22.01 1.98 86.36
CA GLU A 21 22.57 1.14 87.44
C GLU A 21 21.65 0.47 88.51
N THR A 22 21.60 -0.88 88.42
CA THR A 22 21.86 -1.96 89.42
C THR A 22 22.11 -1.59 90.91
N PRO A 23 21.94 -2.48 91.95
CA PRO A 23 22.34 -3.91 91.94
C PRO A 23 21.66 -4.88 92.96
N THR A 24 22.21 -6.12 93.05
CA THR A 24 22.32 -7.02 94.24
C THR A 24 21.11 -7.90 94.57
N THR A 25 21.17 -9.20 94.91
CA THR A 25 22.16 -10.31 94.98
C THR A 25 21.34 -11.52 95.45
N GLU A 26 21.59 -12.74 94.96
CA GLU A 26 21.77 -13.96 95.78
C GLU A 26 22.12 -15.20 94.93
N THR A 27 23.07 -15.95 95.47
CA THR A 27 23.79 -17.17 95.03
C THR A 27 23.73 -18.11 96.26
N PRO A 28 24.02 -19.46 96.29
CA PRO A 28 24.44 -20.47 95.29
C PRO A 28 23.77 -21.88 95.40
N ALA A 29 24.31 -22.82 94.58
CA ALA A 29 24.52 -24.28 94.79
C ALA A 29 23.40 -25.21 94.28
N ASP A 30 23.66 -26.31 93.56
CA ASP A 30 24.68 -27.35 93.75
C ASP A 30 24.94 -28.15 92.44
N ALA A 31 26.06 -28.88 92.39
CA ALA A 31 26.58 -29.64 91.24
C ALA A 31 26.03 -31.07 91.14
N THR A 32 26.01 -31.66 89.93
CA THR A 32 26.35 -33.08 89.64
C THR A 32 26.48 -33.32 88.13
N THR A 33 27.52 -34.05 87.73
CA THR A 33 27.95 -34.38 86.35
C THR A 33 27.64 -35.85 86.01
N GLN A 34 27.22 -36.17 84.77
CA GLN A 34 27.61 -37.40 84.01
C GLN A 34 27.11 -37.39 82.54
N PRO A 35 27.64 -38.23 81.61
CA PRO A 35 28.34 -37.79 80.39
C PRO A 35 27.72 -38.22 79.03
N GLU A 36 28.11 -37.53 77.95
CA GLU A 36 27.67 -37.75 76.56
C GLU A 36 28.51 -38.80 75.78
N THR A 37 27.84 -39.56 74.91
CA THR A 37 28.46 -40.26 73.76
C THR A 37 28.12 -39.53 72.44
N PRO A 38 29.08 -39.20 71.56
CA PRO A 38 28.79 -38.46 70.32
C PRO A 38 28.45 -39.39 69.13
N PRO A 39 27.57 -38.97 68.19
CA PRO A 39 27.16 -39.76 67.03
C PRO A 39 28.10 -39.59 65.80
N ASP A 40 28.10 -40.61 64.95
CA ASP A 40 28.88 -40.76 63.71
C ASP A 40 28.55 -39.68 62.64
N ASN A 41 29.58 -39.02 62.12
CA ASN A 41 29.49 -37.73 61.42
C ASN A 41 29.82 -37.87 59.92
N SER A 42 29.00 -38.62 59.18
CA SER A 42 29.16 -38.91 57.74
C SER A 42 28.92 -37.70 56.81
N PHE A 43 28.40 -36.58 57.34
CA PHE A 43 28.19 -35.33 56.60
C PHE A 43 29.47 -34.54 56.30
N ASN A 44 30.58 -34.86 56.97
CA ASN A 44 31.87 -34.18 56.81
C ASN A 44 32.80 -34.83 55.78
N SER A 45 32.25 -35.62 54.84
CA SER A 45 33.08 -36.20 53.78
C SER A 45 33.55 -35.13 52.79
N LYS A 46 34.85 -35.16 52.42
CA LYS A 46 35.45 -34.25 51.44
C LYS A 46 34.72 -34.24 50.09
N ALA A 47 34.03 -35.32 49.74
CA ALA A 47 33.24 -35.43 48.52
C ALA A 47 31.94 -34.57 48.58
N VAL A 48 31.26 -34.58 49.72
CA VAL A 48 30.07 -33.73 49.95
C VAL A 48 30.45 -32.25 49.93
N GLN A 49 31.55 -31.88 50.58
CA GLN A 49 32.07 -30.50 50.58
C GLN A 49 32.40 -30.00 49.16
N LYS A 50 33.03 -30.83 48.32
CA LYS A 50 33.32 -30.48 46.91
C LYS A 50 32.05 -30.31 46.08
N ARG A 51 31.03 -31.14 46.30
CA ARG A 51 29.73 -31.03 45.62
C ARG A 51 29.01 -29.74 46.01
N ILE A 52 29.03 -29.39 47.29
CA ILE A 52 28.46 -28.13 47.79
C ILE A 52 29.18 -26.94 47.16
N ALA A 53 30.51 -26.91 47.19
CA ALA A 53 31.28 -25.82 46.56
C ALA A 53 30.97 -25.67 45.07
N LYS A 54 30.86 -26.78 44.33
CA LYS A 54 30.49 -26.79 42.91
C LYS A 54 29.08 -26.25 42.67
N LEU A 55 28.10 -26.71 43.45
CA LEU A 55 26.71 -26.25 43.32
C LEU A 55 26.56 -24.77 43.69
N THR A 56 27.29 -24.30 44.69
CA THR A 56 27.33 -22.88 45.05
C THR A 56 27.90 -22.04 43.91
N TYR A 57 29.00 -22.49 43.30
CA TYR A 57 29.58 -21.81 42.15
C TYR A 57 28.62 -21.77 40.95
N GLU A 58 28.00 -22.89 40.59
CA GLU A 58 27.03 -22.95 39.49
C GLU A 58 25.79 -22.07 39.76
N ARG A 59 25.29 -22.06 41.01
CA ARG A 59 24.18 -21.20 41.43
C ARG A 59 24.55 -19.72 41.33
N GLU A 60 25.73 -19.34 41.80
CA GLU A 60 26.18 -17.95 41.74
C GLU A 60 26.38 -17.49 40.29
N GLU A 61 26.95 -18.33 39.43
CA GLU A 61 27.11 -18.03 38.02
C GLU A 61 25.75 -17.89 37.31
N ALA A 62 24.81 -18.79 37.61
CA ALA A 62 23.44 -18.71 37.10
C ALA A 62 22.75 -17.42 37.58
N ASN A 63 22.92 -17.06 38.85
CA ASN A 63 22.33 -15.85 39.40
C ASN A 63 22.92 -14.59 38.77
N ARG A 64 24.24 -14.55 38.54
CA ARG A 64 24.91 -13.45 37.82
C ARG A 64 24.36 -13.30 36.40
N LYS A 65 24.19 -14.42 35.67
CA LYS A 65 23.61 -14.40 34.32
C LYS A 65 22.16 -13.92 34.33
N ALA A 66 21.36 -14.38 35.29
CA ALA A 66 19.99 -13.95 35.47
C ALA A 66 19.90 -12.44 35.73
N THR A 67 20.70 -11.92 36.67
CA THR A 67 20.76 -10.49 36.96
C THR A 67 21.26 -9.67 35.78
N ALA A 68 22.22 -10.18 35.00
CA ALA A 68 22.71 -9.50 33.79
C ALA A 68 21.66 -9.44 32.68
N LEU A 69 20.93 -10.54 32.44
CA LEU A 69 19.81 -10.58 31.50
C LEU A 69 18.66 -9.68 31.94
N GLU A 70 18.34 -9.69 33.22
CA GLU A 70 17.32 -8.81 33.80
C GLU A 70 17.73 -7.34 33.68
N ALA A 71 19.01 -7.01 33.90
CA ALA A 71 19.54 -5.67 33.70
C ALA A 71 19.48 -5.24 32.23
N LEU A 72 19.74 -6.14 31.27
CA LEU A 72 19.60 -5.87 29.83
C LEU A 72 18.14 -5.64 29.44
N LEU A 73 17.23 -6.48 29.91
CA LEU A 73 15.79 -6.32 29.68
C LEU A 73 15.24 -5.06 30.35
N ALA A 74 15.70 -4.74 31.56
CA ALA A 74 15.36 -3.51 32.26
C ALA A 74 15.93 -2.29 31.54
N ALA A 75 17.16 -2.33 31.00
CA ALA A 75 17.72 -1.27 30.20
C ALA A 75 16.96 -1.08 28.88
N GLN A 76 16.55 -2.17 28.23
CA GLN A 76 15.73 -2.15 27.02
C GLN A 76 14.32 -1.61 27.30
N ARG A 77 13.75 -1.97 28.44
CA ARG A 77 12.43 -1.51 28.89
C ARG A 77 12.45 -0.09 29.44
N ASN A 78 13.54 0.36 30.07
CA ASN A 78 13.70 1.74 30.54
C ASN A 78 14.13 2.67 29.40
N GLY A 79 14.80 2.15 28.37
CA GLY A 79 14.97 2.81 27.08
C GLY A 79 13.69 2.84 26.23
N ALA A 80 12.73 1.96 26.55
CA ALA A 80 11.37 2.00 26.04
C ALA A 80 10.45 2.59 27.09
N THR A 81 10.52 3.93 27.26
CA THR A 81 9.30 4.64 27.68
C THR A 81 8.13 4.11 26.84
N PRO A 82 6.91 3.92 27.39
CA PRO A 82 5.75 3.83 26.54
C PRO A 82 5.73 5.15 25.79
N ALA A 83 6.34 5.15 24.61
CA ALA A 83 6.29 6.27 23.72
C ALA A 83 4.81 6.43 23.46
N THR A 84 4.22 7.47 24.04
CA THR A 84 3.05 8.09 23.46
C THR A 84 3.49 8.35 22.04
N VAL A 85 3.18 7.42 21.13
CA VAL A 85 3.54 7.54 19.73
C VAL A 85 2.96 8.90 19.36
N PRO A 86 3.81 9.90 19.01
CA PRO A 86 3.29 11.19 18.66
C PRO A 86 2.21 10.94 17.62
N HIS A 87 1.02 11.52 17.78
CA HIS A 87 -0.11 11.27 16.85
C HIS A 87 0.32 11.42 15.38
N ASP A 88 1.33 12.26 15.16
CA ASP A 88 2.06 12.46 13.91
C ASP A 88 2.75 11.20 13.35
N PHE A 89 3.40 10.37 14.16
CA PHE A 89 4.05 9.13 13.70
C PHE A 89 3.03 8.09 13.25
N ASP A 90 1.94 7.90 14.00
CA ASP A 90 0.84 7.01 13.58
C ASP A 90 0.18 7.50 12.28
N GLN A 91 0.05 8.82 12.10
CA GLN A 91 -0.43 9.40 10.84
C GLN A 91 0.56 9.18 9.70
N GLN A 92 1.86 9.40 9.93
CA GLN A 92 2.91 9.17 8.93
C GLN A 92 2.96 7.71 8.49
N VAL A 93 2.92 6.76 9.43
CA VAL A 93 2.87 5.32 9.11
C VAL A 93 1.64 4.99 8.26
N LYS A 94 0.47 5.52 8.61
CA LYS A 94 -0.76 5.33 7.83
C LYS A 94 -0.65 5.92 6.42
N GLN A 95 -0.08 7.11 6.28
CA GLN A 95 0.13 7.78 5.00
C GLN A 95 1.14 7.00 4.12
N THR A 96 2.29 6.62 4.67
CA THR A 96 3.29 5.82 3.94
C THR A 96 2.72 4.45 3.55
N ALA A 97 2.00 3.77 4.44
CA ALA A 97 1.34 2.51 4.13
C ALA A 97 0.28 2.69 3.02
N ALA A 98 -0.49 3.78 3.03
CA ALA A 98 -1.44 4.09 1.97
C ALA A 98 -0.76 4.39 0.63
N GLN A 99 0.35 5.14 0.64
CA GLN A 99 1.14 5.43 -0.57
C GLN A 99 1.77 4.17 -1.15
N MET A 100 2.36 3.30 -0.33
CA MET A 100 2.92 2.02 -0.77
C MET A 100 1.84 1.14 -1.41
N ARG A 101 0.69 0.99 -0.74
CA ARG A 101 -0.44 0.23 -1.31
C ARG A 101 -0.92 0.82 -2.62
N ALA A 102 -1.04 2.14 -2.72
CA ALA A 102 -1.45 2.81 -3.95
C ALA A 102 -0.43 2.62 -5.08
N GLN A 103 0.87 2.61 -4.76
CA GLN A 103 1.93 2.34 -5.72
C GLN A 103 1.94 0.88 -6.19
N GLU A 104 1.77 -0.07 -5.28
CA GLU A 104 1.65 -1.50 -5.59
C GLU A 104 0.46 -1.76 -6.49
N ALA A 105 -0.72 -1.24 -6.14
CA ALA A 105 -1.93 -1.37 -6.96
C ALA A 105 -1.76 -0.75 -8.36
N PHE A 106 -1.10 0.41 -8.44
CA PHE A 106 -0.78 1.05 -9.72
C PHE A 106 0.18 0.20 -10.57
N ASN A 107 1.23 -0.35 -9.96
CA ASN A 107 2.20 -1.21 -10.63
C ASN A 107 1.55 -2.51 -11.12
N GLU A 108 0.71 -3.13 -10.29
CA GLU A 108 -0.03 -4.34 -10.64
C GLU A 108 -0.99 -4.08 -11.81
N ALA A 109 -1.78 -3.00 -11.75
CA ALA A 109 -2.70 -2.64 -12.82
C ALA A 109 -1.94 -2.33 -14.13
N SER A 110 -0.83 -1.59 -14.05
CA SER A 110 0.00 -1.27 -15.22
C SER A 110 0.61 -2.53 -15.84
N ASN A 111 1.14 -3.44 -15.01
CA ASN A 111 1.68 -4.71 -15.48
C ASN A 111 0.59 -5.59 -16.12
N ALA A 112 -0.60 -5.64 -15.54
CA ALA A 112 -1.72 -6.40 -16.10
C ALA A 112 -2.15 -5.85 -17.47
N THR A 113 -2.28 -4.52 -17.60
CA THR A 113 -2.57 -3.85 -18.88
C THR A 113 -1.47 -4.13 -19.91
N PHE A 114 -0.20 -4.02 -19.51
CA PHE A 114 0.94 -4.27 -20.39
C PHE A 114 0.98 -5.72 -20.87
N GLN A 115 0.83 -6.69 -19.97
CA GLN A 115 0.84 -8.11 -20.32
C GLN A 115 -0.30 -8.49 -21.28
N LYS A 116 -1.50 -7.95 -21.07
CA LYS A 116 -2.62 -8.10 -22.01
C LYS A 116 -2.28 -7.51 -23.37
N GLY A 117 -1.69 -6.31 -23.39
CA GLY A 117 -1.26 -5.63 -24.59
C GLY A 117 -0.25 -6.44 -25.41
N VAL A 118 0.81 -6.94 -24.78
CA VAL A 118 1.83 -7.78 -25.44
C VAL A 118 1.24 -9.11 -25.93
N SER A 119 0.28 -9.67 -25.21
CA SER A 119 -0.38 -10.93 -25.60
C SER A 119 -1.30 -10.76 -26.81
N GLU A 120 -1.99 -9.61 -26.92
CA GLU A 120 -2.96 -9.34 -27.99
C GLU A 120 -2.32 -8.67 -29.22
N PHE A 121 -1.30 -7.84 -29.03
CA PHE A 121 -0.68 -7.03 -30.07
C PHE A 121 0.85 -7.29 -30.15
N PRO A 122 1.35 -7.88 -31.25
CA PRO A 122 2.79 -8.13 -31.43
C PRO A 122 3.66 -6.86 -31.43
N ASP A 123 3.09 -5.74 -31.86
CA ASP A 123 3.75 -4.44 -31.93
C ASP A 123 3.45 -3.54 -30.71
N PHE A 124 2.90 -4.12 -29.63
CA PHE A 124 2.51 -3.36 -28.43
C PHE A 124 3.69 -2.57 -27.85
N GLN A 125 4.86 -3.20 -27.72
CA GLN A 125 6.04 -2.56 -27.15
C GLN A 125 6.47 -1.33 -27.98
N ASN A 126 6.37 -1.41 -29.30
CA ASN A 126 6.66 -0.28 -30.19
C ASN A 126 5.64 0.85 -30.00
N ALA A 127 4.36 0.51 -29.81
CA ALA A 127 3.32 1.50 -29.49
C ALA A 127 3.59 2.18 -28.14
N VAL A 128 4.07 1.46 -27.13
CA VAL A 128 4.48 2.05 -25.84
C VAL A 128 5.69 2.97 -26.00
N GLN A 129 6.71 2.55 -26.74
CA GLN A 129 7.90 3.36 -26.99
C GLN A 129 7.60 4.64 -27.78
N SER A 130 6.54 4.63 -28.61
CA SER A 130 6.14 5.78 -29.41
C SER A 130 5.74 7.00 -28.56
N TYR A 131 5.36 6.80 -27.29
CA TYR A 131 5.05 7.90 -26.38
C TYR A 131 6.28 8.75 -25.99
N GLU A 132 7.50 8.22 -26.14
CA GLU A 132 8.73 8.99 -25.92
C GLU A 132 8.82 10.19 -26.89
N LEU A 133 8.22 10.09 -28.07
CA LEU A 133 8.20 11.18 -29.06
C LEU A 133 7.35 12.39 -28.61
N ILE A 134 6.45 12.19 -27.65
CA ILE A 134 5.58 13.25 -27.10
C ILE A 134 5.92 13.59 -25.64
N GLY A 135 7.17 13.32 -25.23
CA GLY A 135 7.69 13.66 -23.90
C GLY A 135 7.58 12.55 -22.86
N GLY A 136 7.24 11.33 -23.27
CA GLY A 136 7.23 10.15 -22.41
C GLY A 136 6.09 10.13 -21.40
N LEU A 137 6.09 9.09 -20.54
CA LEU A 137 4.99 8.81 -19.61
C LEU A 137 5.35 9.01 -18.12
N ASN A 138 6.61 9.33 -17.81
CA ASN A 138 7.13 9.38 -16.43
C ASN A 138 6.31 10.30 -15.50
N ASP A 139 5.91 11.47 -16.00
CA ASP A 139 5.12 12.45 -15.22
C ASP A 139 3.62 12.40 -15.55
N LYS A 140 3.15 11.37 -16.26
CA LYS A 140 1.78 11.25 -16.75
C LYS A 140 0.99 10.20 -15.98
N ARG A 141 1.15 10.15 -14.65
CA ARG A 141 0.49 9.16 -13.78
C ARG A 141 -1.02 9.11 -13.97
N ALA A 142 -1.69 10.28 -13.99
CA ALA A 142 -3.15 10.35 -14.15
C ALA A 142 -3.64 9.75 -15.48
N PHE A 143 -2.87 9.89 -16.56
CA PHE A 143 -3.19 9.30 -17.86
C PHE A 143 -3.11 7.77 -17.82
N VAL A 144 -2.01 7.24 -17.27
CA VAL A 144 -1.79 5.80 -17.16
C VAL A 144 -2.83 5.17 -16.22
N GLU A 145 -3.14 5.82 -15.11
CA GLU A 145 -4.15 5.36 -14.15
C GLU A 145 -5.56 5.35 -14.77
N ALA A 146 -5.92 6.38 -15.53
CA ALA A 146 -7.18 6.42 -16.26
C ALA A 146 -7.28 5.29 -17.29
N ILE A 147 -6.21 4.98 -18.02
CA ILE A 147 -6.16 3.87 -18.98
C ILE A 147 -6.30 2.52 -18.27
N ASN A 148 -5.60 2.32 -17.16
CA ASN A 148 -5.66 1.09 -16.37
C ASN A 148 -7.05 0.84 -15.76
N ALA A 149 -7.82 1.89 -15.50
CA ALA A 149 -9.19 1.77 -15.02
C ALA A 149 -10.19 1.31 -16.10
N LEU A 150 -9.80 1.32 -17.38
CA LEU A 150 -10.69 0.93 -18.49
C LEU A 150 -10.66 -0.59 -18.71
N PRO A 151 -11.81 -1.21 -19.07
CA PRO A 151 -11.88 -2.66 -19.29
C PRO A 151 -11.01 -3.14 -20.46
N ASN A 152 -10.82 -2.30 -21.47
CA ASN A 152 -9.96 -2.51 -22.64
C ASN A 152 -8.79 -1.52 -22.69
N GLY A 153 -8.22 -1.17 -21.53
CA GLY A 153 -7.13 -0.19 -21.42
C GLY A 153 -5.95 -0.48 -22.35
N HIS A 154 -5.56 -1.74 -22.52
CA HIS A 154 -4.46 -2.14 -23.41
C HIS A 154 -4.76 -1.84 -24.89
N VAL A 155 -6.01 -2.00 -25.33
CA VAL A 155 -6.44 -1.65 -26.71
C VAL A 155 -6.40 -0.13 -26.91
N VAL A 156 -6.90 0.63 -25.94
CA VAL A 156 -6.89 2.10 -25.98
C VAL A 156 -5.45 2.61 -26.02
N PHE A 157 -4.59 2.08 -25.16
CA PHE A 157 -3.18 2.45 -25.08
C PHE A 157 -2.43 2.15 -26.38
N HIS A 158 -2.64 0.97 -26.96
CA HIS A 158 -2.08 0.61 -28.26
C HIS A 158 -2.53 1.53 -29.38
N HIS A 159 -3.84 1.83 -29.43
CA HIS A 159 -4.40 2.73 -30.43
C HIS A 159 -3.80 4.14 -30.33
N LEU A 160 -3.65 4.67 -29.12
CA LEU A 160 -3.07 5.98 -28.89
C LEU A 160 -1.55 6.01 -29.18
N GLY A 161 -0.82 4.94 -28.88
CA GLY A 161 0.60 4.81 -29.27
C GLY A 161 0.81 4.84 -30.79
N LYS A 162 -0.19 4.39 -31.57
CA LYS A 162 -0.21 4.52 -33.04
C LYS A 162 -0.70 5.88 -33.54
N ASN A 163 -1.37 6.65 -32.70
CA ASN A 163 -2.00 7.92 -33.04
C ASN A 163 -1.53 9.02 -32.08
N LEU A 164 -0.24 9.34 -32.14
CA LEU A 164 0.42 10.26 -31.20
C LEU A 164 -0.20 11.66 -31.17
N GLY A 165 -0.77 12.15 -32.27
CA GLY A 165 -1.49 13.43 -32.29
C GLY A 165 -2.68 13.44 -31.33
N THR A 166 -3.51 12.39 -31.36
CA THR A 166 -4.62 12.23 -30.41
C THR A 166 -4.14 11.97 -28.99
N ALA A 167 -3.01 11.27 -28.83
CA ALA A 167 -2.42 11.07 -27.51
C ALA A 167 -1.94 12.38 -26.88
N SER A 168 -1.28 13.24 -27.65
CA SER A 168 -0.82 14.56 -27.20
C SER A 168 -2.00 15.43 -26.76
N GLU A 169 -3.05 15.49 -27.59
CA GLU A 169 -4.25 16.26 -27.27
C GLU A 169 -4.86 15.82 -25.94
N ILE A 170 -4.99 14.51 -25.70
CA ILE A 170 -5.52 13.96 -24.45
C ILE A 170 -4.59 14.29 -23.26
N LEU A 171 -3.27 14.23 -23.44
CA LEU A 171 -2.28 14.51 -22.40
C LEU A 171 -2.24 15.99 -21.99
N GLU A 172 -2.70 16.89 -22.85
CA GLU A 172 -2.84 18.34 -22.56
C GLU A 172 -4.14 18.67 -21.81
N MET A 173 -5.11 17.75 -21.76
CA MET A 173 -6.38 17.97 -21.07
C MET A 173 -6.24 17.93 -19.55
N THR A 174 -7.23 18.52 -18.86
CA THR A 174 -7.35 18.32 -17.40
C THR A 174 -7.66 16.86 -17.07
N PRO A 175 -7.31 16.35 -15.87
CA PRO A 175 -7.49 14.94 -15.51
C PRO A 175 -8.91 14.39 -15.72
N VAL A 176 -9.93 15.19 -15.43
CA VAL A 176 -11.33 14.79 -15.60
C VAL A 176 -11.71 14.71 -17.08
N GLN A 177 -11.31 15.70 -17.89
CA GLN A 177 -11.58 15.72 -19.33
C GLN A 177 -10.86 14.57 -20.04
N MET A 178 -9.61 14.31 -19.66
CA MET A 178 -8.84 13.18 -20.14
C MET A 178 -9.54 11.85 -19.85
N ALA A 179 -9.99 11.62 -18.61
CA ALA A 179 -10.69 10.39 -18.25
C ALA A 179 -11.99 10.20 -19.06
N ILE A 180 -12.77 11.26 -19.27
CA ILE A 180 -13.97 11.23 -20.11
C ILE A 180 -13.59 10.87 -21.55
N LYS A 181 -12.56 11.52 -22.11
CA LYS A 181 -12.15 11.29 -23.50
C LYS A 181 -11.63 9.87 -23.73
N LEU A 182 -10.88 9.35 -22.76
CA LEU A 182 -10.41 7.96 -22.76
C LEU A 182 -11.57 6.96 -22.64
N ALA A 183 -12.59 7.24 -21.83
CA ALA A 183 -13.79 6.41 -21.72
C ALA A 183 -14.62 6.40 -23.03
N GLU A 184 -14.77 7.56 -23.70
CA GLU A 184 -15.40 7.62 -25.03
C GLU A 184 -14.64 6.77 -26.06
N LEU A 185 -13.31 6.89 -26.06
CA LEU A 185 -12.43 6.15 -26.97
C LEU A 185 -12.50 4.64 -26.68
N SER A 186 -12.46 4.24 -25.41
CA SER A 186 -12.66 2.87 -24.94
C SER A 186 -13.97 2.28 -25.47
N GLY A 187 -15.08 3.00 -25.31
CA GLY A 187 -16.40 2.58 -25.78
C GLY A 187 -16.52 2.52 -27.30
N SER A 188 -15.80 3.38 -28.03
CA SER A 188 -15.73 3.32 -29.50
C SER A 188 -14.96 2.09 -29.99
N LEU A 189 -13.82 1.79 -29.36
CA LEU A 189 -12.95 0.66 -29.71
C LEU A 189 -13.53 -0.70 -29.28
N ALA A 190 -14.37 -0.72 -28.23
CA ALA A 190 -15.05 -1.93 -27.77
C ALA A 190 -16.22 -2.36 -28.68
N LYS A 191 -16.73 -1.48 -29.54
CA LYS A 191 -17.82 -1.82 -30.46
C LYS A 191 -17.29 -2.73 -31.57
N PRO A 192 -17.98 -3.85 -31.88
CA PRO A 192 -17.60 -4.67 -33.02
C PRO A 192 -17.66 -3.82 -34.29
N LYS A 193 -16.60 -3.85 -35.11
CA LYS A 193 -16.61 -3.19 -36.42
C LYS A 193 -17.83 -3.70 -37.18
N LYS A 194 -18.76 -2.80 -37.52
CA LYS A 194 -19.93 -3.15 -38.32
C LYS A 194 -19.44 -3.87 -39.56
N ALA A 195 -19.85 -5.12 -39.74
CA ALA A 195 -19.56 -5.87 -40.95
C ALA A 195 -20.08 -5.04 -42.12
N ILE A 196 -19.18 -4.63 -43.02
CA ILE A 196 -19.57 -4.07 -44.30
C ILE A 196 -20.34 -5.19 -44.99
N SER A 197 -21.65 -4.99 -45.15
CA SER A 197 -22.51 -5.97 -45.79
C SER A 197 -22.01 -6.16 -47.22
N ASN A 198 -21.43 -7.33 -47.51
CA ASN A 198 -21.19 -7.80 -48.86
C ASN A 198 -22.49 -8.37 -49.47
N ALA A 199 -23.67 -7.90 -49.01
CA ALA A 199 -24.92 -8.27 -49.64
C ALA A 199 -24.86 -7.82 -51.10
N PRO A 200 -25.10 -8.74 -52.06
CA PRO A 200 -25.24 -8.38 -53.46
C PRO A 200 -26.25 -7.25 -53.59
N VAL A 201 -25.96 -6.29 -54.49
CA VAL A 201 -26.88 -5.20 -54.81
C VAL A 201 -28.27 -5.80 -55.04
N PRO A 202 -29.34 -5.23 -54.45
CA PRO A 202 -30.70 -5.73 -54.69
C PRO A 202 -30.93 -5.88 -56.20
N PRO A 203 -31.52 -6.99 -56.67
CA PRO A 203 -31.85 -7.12 -58.08
C PRO A 203 -32.71 -5.92 -58.49
N ALA A 204 -32.42 -5.37 -59.67
CA ALA A 204 -33.17 -4.24 -60.21
C ALA A 204 -34.68 -4.55 -60.13
N PRO A 205 -35.53 -3.59 -59.73
CA PRO A 205 -36.97 -3.81 -59.64
C PRO A 205 -37.48 -4.27 -61.00
N LEU A 206 -38.11 -5.44 -61.03
CA LEU A 206 -38.76 -5.98 -62.22
C LEU A 206 -39.94 -5.07 -62.55
N GLY A 207 -39.78 -4.25 -63.60
CA GLY A 207 -40.89 -3.70 -64.37
C GLY A 207 -41.78 -2.69 -63.64
N GLY A 208 -41.22 -1.54 -63.28
CA GLY A 208 -42.02 -0.31 -63.14
C GLY A 208 -42.25 0.31 -64.53
N ASN A 209 -43.21 -0.20 -65.28
CA ASN A 209 -43.62 0.41 -66.54
C ASN A 209 -44.39 1.71 -66.25
N ALA A 210 -43.75 2.87 -66.45
CA ALA A 210 -44.29 4.01 -67.22
C ALA A 210 -43.38 5.25 -67.06
N ALA A 211 -42.35 5.34 -67.89
CA ALA A 211 -41.90 6.63 -68.41
C ALA A 211 -41.85 6.50 -69.94
N PRO A 212 -42.36 7.47 -70.73
CA PRO A 212 -42.51 7.29 -72.17
C PRO A 212 -41.14 7.10 -72.80
N THR A 213 -40.94 5.97 -73.47
CA THR A 213 -39.83 5.75 -74.39
C THR A 213 -40.07 6.61 -75.63
N GLY A 214 -39.80 7.90 -75.52
CA GLY A 214 -39.74 8.84 -76.63
C GLY A 214 -38.50 9.71 -76.43
N LYS A 215 -37.68 9.86 -77.46
CA LYS A 215 -36.61 10.87 -77.45
C LYS A 215 -37.26 12.22 -77.11
N ASP A 216 -36.55 13.03 -76.31
CA ASP A 216 -37.02 14.35 -75.93
C ASP A 216 -37.36 15.17 -77.20
N PRO A 217 -38.60 15.63 -77.40
CA PRO A 217 -39.00 16.35 -78.60
C PRO A 217 -38.19 17.63 -78.84
N SER A 218 -37.57 18.18 -77.80
CA SER A 218 -36.67 19.34 -77.90
C SER A 218 -35.29 19.01 -78.48
N LYS A 219 -34.96 17.73 -78.62
CA LYS A 219 -33.68 17.24 -79.15
C LYS A 219 -33.79 16.49 -80.48
N MET A 220 -34.99 16.44 -81.06
CA MET A 220 -35.23 15.84 -82.38
C MET A 220 -35.03 16.87 -83.49
N SER A 221 -34.60 16.41 -84.66
CA SER A 221 -34.66 17.26 -85.85
C SER A 221 -36.13 17.54 -86.23
N MET A 222 -36.38 18.63 -86.96
CA MET A 222 -37.75 19.01 -87.35
C MET A 222 -38.47 17.91 -88.15
N ALA A 223 -37.73 17.14 -88.96
CA ALA A 223 -38.27 16.01 -89.72
C ALA A 223 -38.71 14.86 -88.79
N GLU A 224 -37.86 14.48 -87.84
CA GLU A 224 -38.16 13.44 -86.85
C GLU A 224 -39.30 13.84 -85.91
N PHE A 225 -39.40 15.12 -85.55
CA PHE A 225 -40.50 15.63 -84.72
C PHE A 225 -41.86 15.50 -85.42
N MET A 226 -41.92 15.77 -86.72
CA MET A 226 -43.17 15.64 -87.48
C MET A 226 -43.64 14.18 -87.60
N GLU A 227 -42.72 13.23 -87.76
CA GLU A 227 -43.04 11.79 -87.76
C GLU A 227 -43.47 11.30 -86.39
N TRP A 228 -42.76 11.69 -85.32
CA TRP A 228 -43.14 11.39 -83.96
C TRP A 228 -44.55 11.92 -83.64
N ARG A 229 -44.85 13.17 -84.01
CA ARG A 229 -46.16 13.80 -83.81
C ARG A 229 -47.27 13.11 -84.62
N LYS A 230 -46.98 12.65 -85.83
CA LYS A 230 -47.94 11.84 -86.62
C LYS A 230 -48.20 10.47 -85.98
N SER A 231 -47.19 9.88 -85.33
CA SER A 231 -47.32 8.57 -84.67
C SER A 231 -48.00 8.63 -83.28
N THR A 232 -48.17 9.84 -82.73
CA THR A 232 -48.78 10.08 -81.41
C THR A 232 -50.16 10.75 -81.47
N LEU A 233 -50.70 10.99 -82.67
CA LEU A 233 -52.08 11.42 -82.96
C LEU A 233 -52.92 10.23 -83.42
#